data_AF-A0A1F3W0P2-F1
#
_entry.id   AF-A0A1F3W0P2-F1
#
_cell.length_a   1.000
_cell.length_b   1.000
_cell.length_c   1.000
_cell.angle_alpha   90.00
_cell.angle_beta   90.00
_cell.angle_gamma   90.00
#
_symmetry.space_group_name_H-M   'P 1'
#
loop_
_entity.id
_entity.type
_entity.pdbx_description
1 polymer ?
#
loop_
_entity_poly.entity_id
_entity_poly.type
_entity_poly.pdbx_seq_one_letter_code
_entity_poly.pdbx_strand_id
1 'polypeptide(L)'
;MASKRDLKKRIKGVIYEVFDECDYIMLNSKENADAAEALIDEAADFYLEMMEKINEAKVHADYNAIRSLLATKEQEFVDRLNELN
;
A
#
# COMPACT_ATOMS: atom_id res chain seq x y z
N MET A 1 -3.39 -22.41 -6.22
CA MET A 1 -3.24 -20.95 -6.48
C MET A 1 -2.26 -20.32 -5.49
N ALA A 2 -0.96 -20.64 -5.57
CA ALA A 2 0.06 -19.98 -4.75
C ALA A 2 0.12 -18.46 -5.05
N SER A 3 0.04 -18.11 -6.34
CA SER A 3 0.14 -16.72 -6.82
C SER A 3 -0.84 -15.72 -6.21
N LYS A 4 -2.11 -16.08 -6.01
CA LYS A 4 -3.14 -15.18 -5.43
C LYS A 4 -2.89 -14.93 -3.95
N ARG A 5 -2.58 -15.99 -3.20
CA ARG A 5 -2.29 -15.90 -1.76
C ARG A 5 -1.02 -15.08 -1.53
N ASP A 6 0.01 -15.32 -2.32
CA ASP A 6 1.29 -14.62 -2.21
C ASP A 6 1.15 -13.15 -2.60
N LEU A 7 0.34 -12.83 -3.62
CA LEU A 7 0.04 -11.45 -3.99
C LEU A 7 -0.69 -10.71 -2.87
N LYS A 8 -1.72 -11.32 -2.25
CA LYS A 8 -2.40 -10.71 -1.09
C LYS A 8 -1.45 -10.46 0.08
N LYS A 9 -0.54 -11.41 0.36
CA LYS A 9 0.49 -11.23 1.40
C LYS A 9 1.43 -10.08 1.07
N ARG A 10 1.88 -9.97 -0.19
CA ARG A 10 2.75 -8.88 -0.61
C ARG A 10 2.08 -7.52 -0.44
N ILE A 11 0.83 -7.37 -0.88
CA ILE A 11 0.08 -6.12 -0.71
C ILE A 11 -0.02 -5.77 0.78
N LYS A 12 -0.39 -6.74 1.64
CA LYS A 12 -0.42 -6.50 3.08
C LYS A 12 0.93 -6.05 3.64
N GLY A 13 2.03 -6.66 3.18
CA GLY A 13 3.37 -6.29 3.61
C GLY A 13 3.68 -4.83 3.31
N VAL A 14 3.48 -4.40 2.06
CA VAL A 14 3.69 -3.00 1.66
C VAL A 14 2.85 -2.04 2.50
N ILE A 15 1.57 -2.35 2.72
CA ILE A 15 0.67 -1.45 3.46
C ILE A 15 1.01 -1.38 4.94
N TYR A 16 1.43 -2.49 5.55
CA TYR A 16 1.88 -2.48 6.93
C TYR A 16 3.18 -1.71 7.11
N GLU A 17 4.13 -1.82 6.18
CA GLU A 17 5.35 -1.00 6.21
C GLU A 17 5.03 0.49 6.10
N VAL A 18 4.08 0.87 5.24
CA VAL A 18 3.62 2.27 5.14
C VAL A 18 2.95 2.74 6.43
N PHE A 19 2.08 1.92 7.03
CA PHE A 19 1.42 2.26 8.29
C PHE A 19 2.40 2.41 9.44
N ASP A 20 3.35 1.48 9.58
CA ASP A 20 4.35 1.53 10.64
C ASP A 20 5.20 2.81 10.55
N GLU A 21 5.58 3.23 9.34
CA GLU A 21 6.33 4.47 9.13
C GLU A 21 5.48 5.73 9.38
N CYS A 22 4.22 5.73 8.95
CA CYS A 22 3.30 6.84 9.23
C CYS A 22 3.05 6.98 10.75
N ASP A 23 2.84 5.87 11.46
CA ASP A 23 2.69 5.84 12.92
C ASP A 23 3.94 6.40 13.60
N TYR A 24 5.14 6.03 13.12
CA TYR A 24 6.39 6.60 13.61
C TYR A 24 6.43 8.12 13.43
N ILE A 25 6.08 8.63 12.25
CA ILE A 25 6.04 10.07 11.96
C ILE A 25 5.04 10.77 12.86
N MET A 26 3.82 10.24 13.02
CA MET A 26 2.79 10.85 13.88
C MET A 26 3.21 10.93 15.34
N LEU A 27 3.93 9.93 15.84
CA LEU A 27 4.40 9.89 17.23
C LEU A 27 5.61 10.80 17.48
N ASN A 28 6.44 11.05 16.47
CA ASN A 28 7.72 11.76 16.61
C ASN A 28 7.73 13.17 15.98
N SER A 29 6.80 13.47 15.07
CA SER A 29 6.68 14.76 14.36
C SER A 29 5.24 15.26 14.39
N LYS A 30 4.98 16.31 15.17
CA LYS A 30 3.67 16.98 15.19
C LYS A 30 3.36 17.75 13.91
N GLU A 31 4.37 18.17 13.16
CA GLU A 31 4.20 18.97 11.95
C GLU A 31 3.70 18.12 10.78
N ASN A 32 4.15 16.87 10.71
CA ASN A 32 3.82 15.95 9.62
C ASN A 32 2.73 14.94 9.98
N ALA A 33 2.13 15.04 11.18
CA ALA A 33 1.13 14.09 11.66
C ALA A 33 -0.11 14.04 10.75
N ASP A 34 -0.65 15.18 10.34
CA ASP A 34 -1.83 15.25 9.46
C ASP A 34 -1.54 14.64 8.08
N ALA A 35 -0.31 14.83 7.58
CA ALA A 35 0.11 14.28 6.28
C ALA A 35 0.34 12.77 6.34
N ALA A 36 0.85 12.26 7.46
CA ALA A 36 0.97 10.83 7.74
C ALA A 36 -0.40 10.17 7.91
N GLU A 37 -1.34 10.81 8.61
CA GLU A 37 -2.74 10.33 8.73
C GLU A 37 -3.41 10.21 7.35
N ALA A 38 -3.25 11.24 6.50
CA ALA A 38 -3.77 11.19 5.12
C ALA A 38 -3.11 10.08 4.28
N LEU A 39 -1.84 9.75 4.53
CA LEU A 39 -1.15 8.66 3.84
C LEU A 39 -1.63 7.28 4.31
N ILE A 40 -1.97 7.13 5.60
CA ILE A 40 -2.63 5.93 6.14
C ILE A 40 -3.98 5.71 5.46
N ASP A 41 -4.80 6.75 5.34
CA ASP A 41 -6.11 6.64 4.68
C ASP A 41 -5.97 6.21 3.22
N GLU A 42 -5.03 6.81 2.46
CA GLU A 42 -4.80 6.40 1.06
C GLU A 42 -4.30 4.96 0.95
N ALA A 43 -3.40 4.54 1.84
CA ALA A 43 -2.90 3.16 1.86
C ALA A 43 -4.00 2.16 2.25
N ALA A 44 -4.91 2.53 3.15
CA ALA A 44 -6.09 1.72 3.49
C ALA A 44 -7.04 1.56 2.28
N ASP A 45 -7.35 2.66 1.58
CA ASP A 45 -8.19 2.66 0.39
C ASP A 45 -7.56 1.83 -0.73
N PHE A 46 -6.26 1.99 -0.97
CA PHE A 46 -5.53 1.20 -1.94
C PHE A 46 -5.55 -0.30 -1.59
N TYR A 47 -5.41 -0.66 -0.31
CA TYR A 47 -5.54 -2.05 0.12
C TYR A 47 -6.92 -2.63 -0.22
N LEU A 48 -7.99 -1.89 0.07
CA LEU A 48 -9.37 -2.31 -0.22
C LEU A 48 -9.57 -2.49 -1.73
N GLU A 49 -9.14 -1.52 -2.54
CA GLU A 49 -9.22 -1.59 -4.00
C GLU A 49 -8.46 -2.80 -4.54
N MET A 50 -7.24 -3.06 -4.05
CA MET A 50 -6.45 -4.20 -4.52
C MET A 50 -7.07 -5.53 -4.11
N MET A 51 -7.68 -5.62 -2.92
CA MET A 51 -8.39 -6.83 -2.50
C MET A 51 -9.61 -7.10 -3.39
N GLU A 52 -10.35 -6.06 -3.77
CA GLU A 52 -11.48 -6.15 -4.71
C GLU A 52 -11.01 -6.63 -6.07
N LYS A 53 -10.02 -5.97 -6.69
CA LYS A 53 -9.46 -6.39 -8.00
C LYS A 53 -8.96 -7.82 -7.99
N ILE A 54 -8.30 -8.26 -6.90
CA ILE A 54 -7.84 -9.64 -6.76
C ILE A 54 -9.01 -10.63 -6.66
N ASN A 55 -10.11 -10.24 -6.04
CA ASN A 55 -11.29 -11.08 -5.94
C ASN A 55 -12.01 -11.19 -7.29
N GLU A 56 -12.01 -10.13 -8.09
CA GLU A 56 -12.59 -10.10 -9.44
C GLU A 56 -11.71 -10.73 -10.52
N ALA A 57 -10.39 -10.80 -10.31
CA ALA A 57 -9.42 -11.35 -11.26
C ALA A 57 -9.70 -12.82 -11.63
N LYS A 58 -9.86 -13.08 -12.94
CA LYS A 58 -10.20 -14.40 -13.48
C LYS A 58 -9.07 -15.01 -14.30
N VAL A 59 -8.27 -14.17 -14.97
CA VAL A 59 -7.19 -14.62 -15.85
C VAL A 59 -5.82 -14.20 -15.33
N HIS A 60 -4.76 -14.87 -15.78
CA HIS A 60 -3.40 -14.58 -15.33
C HIS A 60 -2.96 -13.13 -15.59
N ALA A 61 -3.43 -12.53 -16.70
CA ALA A 61 -3.16 -11.14 -17.06
C ALA A 61 -3.66 -10.14 -15.99
N ASP A 62 -4.82 -10.39 -15.38
CA ASP A 62 -5.39 -9.54 -14.32
C ASP A 62 -4.44 -9.45 -13.11
N TYR A 63 -3.88 -10.60 -12.70
CA TYR A 63 -2.92 -10.66 -11.61
C TYR A 63 -1.59 -9.95 -11.94
N ASN A 64 -1.17 -9.92 -13.20
CA ASN A 64 0.01 -9.19 -13.62
C ASN A 64 -0.23 -7.67 -13.66
N ALA A 65 -1.43 -7.24 -14.04
CA ALA A 65 -1.84 -5.84 -13.95
C ALA A 65 -1.82 -5.37 -12.49
N ILE A 66 -2.38 -6.16 -11.56
CA ILE A 66 -2.38 -5.83 -10.12
C ILE A 66 -0.96 -5.76 -9.56
N ARG A 67 -0.04 -6.65 -9.99
CA ARG A 67 1.38 -6.59 -9.59
C ARG A 67 2.07 -5.32 -10.06
N SER A 68 1.78 -4.90 -11.29
CA SER A 68 2.39 -3.69 -11.88
C SER A 68 1.87 -2.44 -11.17
N LEU A 69 0.56 -2.41 -10.86
CA LEU A 69 -0.05 -1.34 -10.09
C LEU A 69 0.51 -1.27 -8.67
N LEU A 70 0.66 -2.41 -7.99
CA LEU A 70 1.31 -2.49 -6.68
C LEU A 70 2.73 -1.92 -6.71
N ALA A 71 3.56 -2.30 -7.69
CA ALA A 71 4.93 -1.79 -7.78
C ALA A 71 4.99 -0.27 -8.02
N THR A 72 4.03 0.28 -8.75
CA THR A 72 3.93 1.74 -8.98
C THR A 72 3.55 2.45 -7.69
N LYS A 73 2.49 1.98 -7.01
CA LYS A 73 2.03 2.57 -5.75
C LYS A 73 3.03 2.39 -4.60
N GLU A 74 3.77 1.28 -4.57
CA GLU A 74 4.86 1.05 -3.63
C GLU A 74 5.94 2.13 -3.76
N GLN A 75 6.32 2.53 -4.98
CA GLN A 75 7.25 3.65 -5.19
C GLN A 75 6.64 4.98 -4.76
N GLU A 76 5.39 5.26 -5.13
CA GLU A 76 4.71 6.50 -4.72
C GLU A 76 4.61 6.65 -3.19
N PHE A 77 4.32 5.55 -2.46
CA PHE A 77 4.31 5.57 -1.00
C PHE A 77 5.69 5.84 -0.43
N VAL A 78 6.74 5.22 -0.96
CA VAL A 78 8.13 5.46 -0.53
C VAL A 78 8.53 6.91 -0.76
N ASP A 79 8.22 7.47 -1.93
CA ASP A 79 8.53 8.86 -2.25
C ASP A 79 7.84 9.82 -1.26
N ARG A 80 6.56 9.59 -0.97
CA ARG A 80 5.82 10.39 0.01
C ARG A 80 6.35 10.24 1.42
N LEU A 81 6.72 9.03 1.85
CA LEU A 81 7.33 8.82 3.17
C LEU A 81 8.66 9.57 3.29
N ASN A 82 9.48 9.60 2.23
CA ASN A 82 10.73 10.34 2.20
C ASN A 82 10.52 11.87 2.26
N GLU A 83 9.39 12.38 1.78
CA GLU A 83 9.04 13.81 1.91
C GLU A 83 8.60 14.19 3.34
N LEU A 84 8.16 13.20 4.13
CA LEU A 84 7.65 13.39 5.49
C LEU A 84 8.70 13.15 6.59
N ASN A 85 9.84 12.54 6.25
CA ASN A 85 10.98 12.26 7.14
C ASN A 85 12.07 13.34 7.03
#